data_AF-A0A7S1GQ49-F1
#
_entry.id   AF-A0A7S1GQ49-F1
#
_cell.length_a   1.000
_cell.length_b   1.000
_cell.length_c   1.000
_cell.angle_alpha   90.00
_cell.angle_beta   90.00
_cell.angle_gamma   90.00
#
_symmetry.space_group_name_H-M   'P 1'
#
loop_
_entity.id
_entity.type
_entity.pdbx_description
1 polymer ?
#
loop_
_entity_poly.entity_id
_entity_poly.type
_entity_poly.pdbx_seq_one_letter_code
_entity_poly.pdbx_strand_id
1 'polypeptide(L)'
;LIKMMSLSVRTFLDDPLFDPAASRVEGSFLLAHRNLTTTYVDCEYLKALFSSKNTPAPYLNYSALCRDPLVVLQCPVEVWRCQGLRRVTLSVFRRLLESNEELVRRHSPQLRCAVELLASRDLTVVRCLILLTCGLAGVDTQSKVKPFHCSSLTSTIRSLIANRQGLTAMLVKQGLPEVATDWLVDNVPESMDDAQFLSALLSERSSLAAAERMVAADAGVRIAIAHGSRNEAAAKLLLLASLSQMVSSFFLLVGPVGVPVSVLIEDNGADVTQVCRKTTFRMLEALQRIKGDRIGLRNECSMALQKLAGMCKGESLTMTESGPVASRRKALLKEIWDAIVKALNAMGSSVQL
;
A
#
# COMPACT_ATOMS: atom_id res chain seq x y z
N LEU A 1 -31.32 -12.92 -22.59
CA LEU A 1 -29.95 -12.48 -22.25
C LEU A 1 -29.78 -12.25 -20.75
N ILE A 2 -30.50 -11.31 -20.10
CA ILE A 2 -30.37 -11.10 -18.64
C ILE A 2 -30.59 -12.36 -17.81
N LYS A 3 -31.69 -13.09 -18.02
CA LYS A 3 -31.96 -14.35 -17.28
C LYS A 3 -30.83 -15.36 -17.41
N MET A 4 -30.19 -15.42 -18.58
CA MET A 4 -29.06 -16.31 -18.84
C MET A 4 -27.83 -15.84 -18.05
N MET A 5 -27.50 -14.55 -18.09
CA MET A 5 -26.39 -13.98 -17.30
C MET A 5 -26.58 -14.19 -15.80
N SER A 6 -27.75 -13.81 -15.26
CA SER A 6 -28.05 -13.97 -13.83
C SER A 6 -28.04 -15.45 -13.40
N LEU A 7 -28.52 -16.36 -14.25
CA LEU A 7 -28.42 -17.79 -13.99
C LEU A 7 -26.97 -18.26 -13.97
N SER A 8 -26.16 -17.89 -14.97
CA SER A 8 -24.73 -18.23 -15.02
C SER A 8 -23.98 -17.76 -13.77
N VAL A 9 -24.26 -16.53 -13.30
CA VAL A 9 -23.66 -16.00 -12.06
C VAL A 9 -24.04 -16.86 -10.86
N ARG A 10 -25.33 -17.14 -10.67
CA ARG A 10 -25.82 -17.93 -9.52
C ARG A 10 -25.30 -19.36 -9.54
N THR A 11 -25.34 -20.00 -10.72
CA THR A 11 -24.81 -21.36 -10.90
C THR A 11 -23.33 -21.42 -10.55
N PHE A 12 -22.54 -20.42 -10.93
CA PHE A 12 -21.13 -20.37 -10.53
C PHE A 12 -20.97 -20.21 -9.01
N LEU A 13 -21.74 -19.32 -8.38
CA LEU A 13 -21.64 -19.10 -6.94
C LEU A 13 -22.10 -20.32 -6.13
N ASP A 14 -23.03 -21.11 -6.66
CA ASP A 14 -23.50 -22.36 -6.05
C ASP A 14 -22.53 -23.54 -6.27
N ASP A 15 -21.90 -23.61 -7.44
CA ASP A 15 -20.94 -24.66 -7.81
C ASP A 15 -19.77 -24.10 -8.66
N PRO A 16 -18.71 -23.59 -8.00
CA PRO A 16 -17.56 -23.01 -8.69
C PRO A 16 -16.73 -24.02 -9.51
N LEU A 17 -16.90 -25.33 -9.27
CA LEU A 17 -16.10 -26.38 -9.92
C LEU A 17 -16.49 -26.57 -11.39
N PHE A 18 -17.72 -26.20 -11.75
CA PHE A 18 -18.25 -26.38 -13.10
C PHE A 18 -17.67 -25.40 -14.13
N ASP A 19 -17.28 -24.19 -13.70
CA ASP A 19 -16.61 -23.18 -14.55
C ASP A 19 -15.56 -22.44 -13.72
N PRO A 20 -14.39 -23.04 -13.44
CA PRO A 20 -13.42 -22.51 -12.48
C PRO A 20 -12.92 -21.09 -12.80
N ALA A 21 -12.94 -20.71 -14.08
CA ALA A 21 -12.54 -19.38 -14.56
C ALA A 21 -13.70 -18.39 -14.68
N ALA A 22 -14.95 -18.84 -14.49
CA ALA A 22 -16.19 -18.12 -14.75
C ALA A 22 -16.26 -17.52 -16.18
N SER A 23 -15.71 -18.24 -17.16
CA SER A 23 -15.68 -17.81 -18.57
C SER A 23 -17.08 -17.66 -19.15
N ARG A 24 -18.04 -18.51 -18.74
CA ARG A 24 -19.43 -18.43 -19.17
C ARG A 24 -20.14 -17.21 -18.60
N VAL A 25 -19.80 -16.82 -17.38
CA VAL A 25 -20.32 -15.59 -16.77
C VAL A 25 -19.80 -14.37 -17.52
N GLU A 26 -18.49 -14.29 -17.75
CA GLU A 26 -17.86 -13.20 -18.51
C GLU A 26 -18.46 -13.09 -19.93
N GLY A 27 -18.57 -14.22 -20.65
CA GLY A 27 -19.16 -14.24 -21.99
C GLY A 27 -20.64 -13.82 -22.01
N SER A 28 -21.44 -14.30 -21.07
CA SER A 28 -22.86 -13.94 -20.96
C SER A 28 -23.04 -12.46 -20.62
N PHE A 29 -22.19 -11.91 -19.75
CA PHE A 29 -22.18 -10.50 -19.39
C PHE A 29 -21.85 -9.62 -20.60
N LEU A 30 -20.76 -9.93 -21.32
CA LEU A 30 -20.35 -9.18 -22.51
C LEU A 30 -21.42 -9.24 -23.62
N LEU A 31 -22.04 -10.40 -23.81
CA LEU A 31 -23.14 -10.54 -24.77
C LEU A 31 -24.36 -9.71 -24.36
N ALA A 32 -24.73 -9.71 -23.07
CA ALA A 32 -25.82 -8.87 -22.58
C ALA A 32 -25.50 -7.39 -22.74
N HIS A 33 -24.30 -6.96 -22.37
CA HIS A 33 -23.83 -5.57 -22.47
C HIS A 33 -23.77 -5.06 -23.91
N ARG A 34 -23.50 -5.93 -24.89
CA ARG A 34 -23.53 -5.56 -26.31
C ARG A 34 -24.94 -5.29 -26.85
N ASN A 35 -25.95 -5.93 -26.27
CA ASN A 35 -27.31 -5.95 -26.83
C ASN A 35 -28.35 -5.19 -25.99
N LEU A 36 -28.00 -4.75 -24.78
CA LEU A 36 -28.90 -4.12 -23.83
C LEU A 36 -28.26 -2.87 -23.22
N THR A 37 -29.06 -2.07 -22.50
CA THR A 37 -28.55 -0.90 -21.80
C THR A 37 -27.58 -1.29 -20.70
N THR A 38 -26.41 -0.65 -20.67
CA THR A 38 -25.31 -0.95 -19.74
C THR A 38 -25.75 -0.86 -18.28
N THR A 39 -26.52 0.18 -17.96
CA THR A 39 -27.05 0.43 -16.61
C THR A 39 -27.95 -0.71 -16.11
N TYR A 40 -28.77 -1.28 -16.99
CA TYR A 40 -29.65 -2.39 -16.66
C TYR A 40 -28.86 -3.68 -16.48
N VAL A 41 -27.91 -3.96 -17.37
CA VAL A 41 -27.02 -5.13 -17.27
C VAL A 41 -26.20 -5.10 -15.99
N ASP A 42 -25.61 -3.95 -15.66
CA ASP A 42 -24.80 -3.76 -14.43
C ASP A 42 -25.65 -4.01 -13.17
N CYS A 43 -26.90 -3.52 -13.13
CA CYS A 43 -27.81 -3.77 -12.01
C CYS A 43 -28.15 -5.25 -11.85
N GLU A 44 -28.55 -5.91 -12.93
CA GLU A 44 -28.97 -7.31 -12.90
C GLU A 44 -27.80 -8.25 -12.60
N TYR A 45 -26.58 -7.88 -13.01
CA TYR A 45 -25.36 -8.58 -12.64
C TYR A 45 -25.10 -8.49 -11.13
N LEU A 46 -25.10 -7.28 -10.56
CA LEU A 46 -24.87 -7.09 -9.12
C LEU A 46 -25.98 -7.74 -8.28
N LYS A 47 -27.25 -7.62 -8.69
CA LYS A 47 -28.36 -8.35 -8.04
C LYS A 47 -28.14 -9.86 -8.04
N ALA A 48 -27.60 -10.42 -9.12
CA ALA A 48 -27.30 -11.84 -9.20
C ALA A 48 -26.13 -12.22 -8.27
N LEU A 49 -25.10 -11.37 -8.15
CA LEU A 49 -23.98 -11.58 -7.23
C LEU A 49 -24.40 -11.58 -5.75
N PHE A 50 -25.31 -10.70 -5.38
CA PHE A 50 -25.78 -10.57 -3.99
C PHE A 50 -26.95 -11.50 -3.64
N SER A 51 -27.56 -12.14 -4.63
CA SER A 51 -28.59 -13.15 -4.38
C SER A 51 -27.99 -14.49 -4.01
N SER A 52 -28.57 -15.17 -3.03
CA SER A 52 -28.27 -16.57 -2.73
C SER A 52 -29.55 -17.42 -2.81
N LYS A 53 -29.45 -18.74 -2.68
CA LYS A 53 -30.64 -19.60 -2.59
C LYS A 53 -31.58 -19.21 -1.44
N ASN A 54 -31.04 -18.65 -0.36
CA ASN A 54 -31.76 -18.34 0.87
C ASN A 54 -32.04 -16.85 1.07
N THR A 55 -31.44 -15.97 0.25
CA THR A 55 -31.66 -14.52 0.33
C THR A 55 -32.10 -13.98 -1.03
N PRO A 56 -33.28 -13.33 -1.10
CA PRO A 56 -33.76 -12.72 -2.33
C PRO A 56 -32.78 -11.64 -2.80
N ALA A 57 -32.78 -11.37 -4.10
CA ALA A 57 -31.94 -10.32 -4.66
C ALA A 57 -32.26 -8.97 -3.99
N PRO A 58 -31.24 -8.23 -3.52
CA PRO A 58 -31.47 -6.92 -2.91
C PRO A 58 -32.10 -5.97 -3.92
N TYR A 59 -32.91 -5.04 -3.42
CA TYR A 59 -33.46 -3.97 -4.26
C TYR A 59 -32.36 -2.97 -4.61
N LEU A 60 -31.65 -3.25 -5.70
CA LEU A 60 -30.61 -2.39 -6.26
C LEU A 60 -31.10 -1.75 -7.55
N ASN A 61 -31.05 -0.43 -7.62
CA ASN A 61 -31.23 0.31 -8.86
C ASN A 61 -29.96 1.09 -9.19
N TYR A 62 -29.79 1.46 -10.47
CA TYR A 62 -28.56 2.06 -10.94
C TYR A 62 -28.25 3.39 -10.23
N SER A 63 -29.28 4.17 -9.91
CA SER A 63 -29.11 5.45 -9.20
C SER A 63 -28.53 5.24 -7.79
N ALA A 64 -29.01 4.24 -7.06
CA ALA A 64 -28.49 3.89 -5.75
C ALA A 64 -27.03 3.40 -5.83
N LEU A 65 -26.71 2.56 -6.82
CA LEU A 65 -25.36 2.07 -7.06
C LEU A 65 -24.38 3.20 -7.42
N CYS A 66 -24.82 4.19 -8.20
CA CYS A 66 -23.99 5.35 -8.52
C CYS A 66 -23.84 6.31 -7.34
N ARG A 67 -24.72 6.27 -6.33
CA ARG A 67 -24.58 7.07 -5.11
C ARG A 67 -23.61 6.42 -4.12
N ASP A 68 -23.63 5.09 -4.03
CA ASP A 68 -22.70 4.31 -3.21
C ASP A 68 -22.06 3.17 -4.02
N PRO A 69 -20.96 3.44 -4.74
CA PRO A 69 -20.26 2.40 -5.49
C PRO A 69 -19.53 1.41 -4.58
N LEU A 70 -19.31 1.72 -3.28
CA LEU A 70 -18.56 0.86 -2.37
C LEU A 70 -19.27 -0.46 -2.06
N VAL A 71 -20.58 -0.53 -2.30
CA VAL A 71 -21.36 -1.78 -2.19
C VAL A 71 -20.73 -2.91 -3.01
N VAL A 72 -20.05 -2.61 -4.13
CA VAL A 72 -19.38 -3.64 -4.95
C VAL A 72 -18.24 -4.33 -4.19
N LEU A 73 -17.59 -3.64 -3.24
CA LEU A 73 -16.55 -4.24 -2.41
C LEU A 73 -17.10 -5.29 -1.42
N GLN A 74 -18.41 -5.33 -1.22
CA GLN A 74 -19.10 -6.31 -0.37
C GLN A 74 -19.40 -7.62 -1.10
N CYS A 75 -19.01 -7.76 -2.38
CA CYS A 75 -19.18 -9.01 -3.11
C CYS A 75 -18.46 -10.19 -2.42
N PRO A 76 -19.00 -11.42 -2.52
CA PRO A 76 -18.37 -12.62 -1.94
C PRO A 76 -16.91 -12.80 -2.36
N VAL A 77 -16.09 -13.40 -1.51
CA VAL A 77 -14.66 -13.63 -1.77
C VAL A 77 -14.43 -14.46 -3.04
N GLU A 78 -15.36 -15.33 -3.39
CA GLU A 78 -15.38 -16.16 -4.61
C GLU A 78 -15.33 -15.30 -5.88
N VAL A 79 -16.00 -14.14 -5.87
CA VAL A 79 -15.99 -13.17 -6.96
C VAL A 79 -14.58 -12.66 -7.21
N TRP A 80 -13.87 -12.37 -6.12
CA TRP A 80 -12.48 -11.91 -6.17
C TRP A 80 -11.51 -13.05 -6.44
N ARG A 81 -11.82 -14.31 -6.10
CA ARG A 81 -10.98 -15.48 -6.44
C ARG A 81 -11.01 -15.79 -7.93
N CYS A 82 -12.16 -15.68 -8.56
CA CYS A 82 -12.37 -16.12 -9.93
C CYS A 82 -12.03 -15.03 -10.96
N GLN A 83 -11.27 -15.38 -12.00
CA GLN A 83 -10.78 -14.43 -13.00
C GLN A 83 -11.90 -13.73 -13.78
N GLY A 84 -12.86 -14.48 -14.33
CA GLY A 84 -13.95 -13.92 -15.13
C GLY A 84 -14.87 -13.02 -14.31
N LEU A 85 -15.27 -13.47 -13.11
CA LEU A 85 -16.08 -12.66 -12.19
C LEU A 85 -15.35 -11.39 -11.73
N ARG A 86 -14.07 -11.50 -11.37
CA ARG A 86 -13.26 -10.34 -10.95
C ARG A 86 -13.19 -9.30 -12.06
N ARG A 87 -12.98 -9.72 -13.32
CA ARG A 87 -12.93 -8.79 -14.47
C ARG A 87 -14.24 -8.08 -14.69
N VAL A 88 -15.36 -8.82 -14.70
CA VAL A 88 -16.69 -8.23 -14.87
C VAL A 88 -17.00 -7.27 -13.71
N THR A 89 -16.75 -7.69 -12.48
CA THR A 89 -16.99 -6.88 -11.28
C THR A 89 -16.18 -5.59 -11.30
N LEU A 90 -14.88 -5.64 -11.63
CA LEU A 90 -14.04 -4.45 -11.76
C LEU A 90 -14.51 -3.54 -12.90
N SER A 91 -15.00 -4.11 -14.00
CA SER A 91 -15.55 -3.32 -15.12
C SER A 91 -16.80 -2.55 -14.71
N VAL A 92 -17.73 -3.21 -14.01
CA VAL A 92 -18.94 -2.58 -13.43
C VAL A 92 -18.53 -1.52 -12.41
N PHE A 93 -17.63 -1.88 -11.50
CA PHE A 93 -17.20 -1.01 -10.41
C PHE A 93 -16.58 0.29 -10.92
N ARG A 94 -15.71 0.21 -11.93
CA ARG A 94 -15.09 1.39 -12.54
C ARG A 94 -16.14 2.34 -13.12
N ARG A 95 -17.14 1.84 -13.86
CA ARG A 95 -18.23 2.67 -14.39
C ARG A 95 -19.05 3.34 -13.29
N LEU A 96 -19.29 2.63 -12.18
CA LEU A 96 -19.98 3.18 -11.02
C LEU A 96 -19.15 4.27 -10.32
N LEU A 97 -17.83 4.10 -10.20
CA LEU A 97 -16.93 5.12 -9.64
C LEU A 97 -16.88 6.38 -10.52
N GLU A 98 -16.81 6.22 -11.84
CA GLU A 98 -16.86 7.33 -12.82
C GLU A 98 -18.21 8.07 -12.74
N SER A 99 -19.32 7.33 -12.68
CA SER A 99 -20.66 7.92 -12.55
C SER A 99 -20.85 8.62 -11.21
N ASN A 100 -20.36 8.02 -10.12
CA ASN A 100 -20.40 8.62 -8.79
C ASN A 100 -19.59 9.92 -8.74
N GLU A 101 -18.42 9.94 -9.37
CA GLU A 101 -17.58 11.12 -9.47
C GLU A 101 -18.29 12.28 -10.16
N GLU A 102 -18.95 12.00 -11.29
CA GLU A 102 -19.74 13.01 -12.00
C GLU A 102 -20.94 13.50 -11.17
N LEU A 103 -21.65 12.58 -10.50
CA LEU A 103 -22.77 12.93 -9.63
C LEU A 103 -22.33 13.82 -8.47
N VAL A 104 -21.26 13.45 -7.77
CA VAL A 104 -20.73 14.21 -6.63
C VAL A 104 -20.29 15.58 -7.08
N ARG A 105 -19.59 15.72 -8.22
CA ARG A 105 -19.18 17.03 -8.73
C ARG A 105 -20.35 17.92 -9.11
N ARG A 106 -21.38 17.37 -9.78
CA ARG A 106 -22.55 18.14 -10.23
C ARG A 106 -23.45 18.60 -9.08
N HIS A 107 -23.61 17.78 -8.04
CA HIS A 107 -24.61 18.03 -7.00
C HIS A 107 -24.02 18.55 -5.69
N SER A 108 -22.69 18.60 -5.55
CA SER A 108 -22.08 19.16 -4.35
C SER A 108 -22.14 20.69 -4.39
N PRO A 109 -22.61 21.35 -3.31
CA PRO A 109 -22.67 22.81 -3.24
C PRO A 109 -21.28 23.45 -3.19
N GLN A 110 -20.26 22.70 -2.74
CA GLN A 110 -18.88 23.15 -2.63
C GLN A 110 -17.94 22.16 -3.30
N LEU A 111 -17.14 22.65 -4.26
CA LEU A 111 -16.17 21.83 -4.98
C LEU A 111 -15.14 21.18 -4.05
N ARG A 112 -14.73 21.88 -3.00
CA ARG A 112 -13.76 21.36 -2.02
C ARG A 112 -14.29 20.12 -1.29
N CYS A 113 -15.52 20.18 -0.77
CA CYS A 113 -16.16 19.03 -0.12
C CYS A 113 -16.35 17.87 -1.10
N ALA A 114 -16.67 18.16 -2.36
CA ALA A 114 -16.76 17.15 -3.42
C ALA A 114 -15.42 16.41 -3.60
N VAL A 115 -14.32 17.16 -3.69
CA VAL A 115 -12.96 16.60 -3.85
C VAL A 115 -12.56 15.78 -2.63
N GLU A 116 -12.81 16.27 -1.41
CA GLU A 116 -12.50 15.55 -0.17
C GLU A 116 -13.31 14.24 -0.05
N LEU A 117 -14.60 14.26 -0.40
CA LEU A 117 -15.44 13.07 -0.43
C LEU A 117 -14.95 12.04 -1.44
N LEU A 118 -14.59 12.48 -2.65
CA LEU A 118 -14.05 11.59 -3.68
C LEU A 118 -12.69 11.02 -3.30
N ALA A 119 -11.81 11.83 -2.69
CA ALA A 119 -10.53 11.35 -2.18
C ALA A 119 -10.71 10.32 -1.07
N SER A 120 -11.65 10.53 -0.14
CA SER A 120 -11.97 9.56 0.92
C SER A 120 -12.50 8.25 0.33
N ARG A 121 -13.40 8.32 -0.65
CA ARG A 121 -13.91 7.15 -1.37
C ARG A 121 -12.76 6.39 -2.03
N ASP A 122 -11.95 7.07 -2.84
CA ASP A 122 -10.88 6.45 -3.61
C ASP A 122 -9.81 5.85 -2.69
N LEU A 123 -9.54 6.48 -1.54
CA LEU A 123 -8.68 5.93 -0.49
C LEU A 123 -9.19 4.59 0.04
N THR A 124 -10.49 4.51 0.40
CA THR A 124 -11.11 3.26 0.84
C THR A 124 -11.04 2.19 -0.24
N VAL A 125 -11.39 2.54 -1.48
CA VAL A 125 -11.35 1.61 -2.61
C VAL A 125 -9.94 1.05 -2.83
N VAL A 126 -8.94 1.93 -2.93
CA VAL A 126 -7.55 1.51 -3.16
C VAL A 126 -7.06 0.63 -2.02
N ARG A 127 -7.32 1.02 -0.76
CA ARG A 127 -6.93 0.21 0.41
C ARG A 127 -7.54 -1.19 0.34
N CYS A 128 -8.84 -1.31 0.10
CA CYS A 128 -9.52 -2.60 -0.01
C CYS A 128 -8.95 -3.45 -1.16
N LEU A 129 -8.73 -2.87 -2.34
CA LEU A 129 -8.20 -3.59 -3.49
C LEU A 129 -6.75 -4.06 -3.28
N ILE A 130 -5.90 -3.26 -2.64
CA ILE A 130 -4.53 -3.68 -2.29
C ILE A 130 -4.58 -4.86 -1.30
N LEU A 131 -5.39 -4.76 -0.24
CA LEU A 131 -5.51 -5.84 0.75
C LEU A 131 -6.05 -7.14 0.14
N LEU A 132 -7.04 -7.04 -0.76
CA LEU A 132 -7.51 -8.17 -1.57
C LEU A 132 -6.36 -8.79 -2.39
N THR A 133 -5.58 -7.94 -3.05
CA THR A 133 -4.47 -8.37 -3.90
C THR A 133 -3.39 -9.12 -3.12
N CYS A 134 -3.10 -8.69 -1.89
CA CYS A 134 -2.13 -9.32 -1.01
C CYS A 134 -2.65 -10.58 -0.30
N GLY A 135 -3.90 -11.01 -0.56
CA GLY A 135 -4.49 -12.17 0.12
C GLY A 135 -4.79 -11.93 1.61
N LEU A 136 -4.82 -10.66 2.03
CA LEU A 136 -5.11 -10.25 3.42
C LEU A 136 -6.62 -10.10 3.68
N ALA A 137 -7.44 -10.30 2.65
CA ALA A 137 -8.90 -10.33 2.74
C ALA A 137 -9.37 -11.78 2.98
N GLY A 138 -9.32 -12.23 4.24
CA GLY A 138 -9.82 -13.56 4.64
C GLY A 138 -9.40 -13.91 6.07
N VAL A 139 -10.34 -14.44 6.86
CA VAL A 139 -10.17 -14.78 8.29
C VAL A 139 -9.37 -16.09 8.50
N ASP A 140 -9.11 -16.86 7.43
CA ASP A 140 -8.43 -18.15 7.55
C ASP A 140 -6.90 -18.01 7.45
N THR A 141 -6.28 -17.69 8.59
CA THR A 141 -4.83 -17.60 8.80
C THR A 141 -4.03 -18.90 8.56
N GLN A 142 -4.67 -19.97 8.07
CA GLN A 142 -4.02 -21.28 7.85
C GLN A 142 -4.03 -21.76 6.40
N SER A 143 -4.80 -21.13 5.50
CA SER A 143 -4.71 -21.46 4.08
C SER A 143 -3.76 -20.48 3.39
N LYS A 144 -2.80 -20.99 2.61
CA LYS A 144 -2.02 -20.18 1.66
C LYS A 144 -2.97 -19.66 0.58
N VAL A 145 -3.77 -18.65 0.90
CA VAL A 145 -4.64 -17.98 -0.07
C VAL A 145 -3.70 -17.37 -1.11
N LYS A 146 -3.75 -17.89 -2.33
CA LYS A 146 -2.98 -17.31 -3.43
C LYS A 146 -3.44 -15.86 -3.62
N PRO A 147 -2.52 -14.90 -3.70
CA PRO A 147 -2.88 -13.49 -3.86
C PRO A 147 -3.74 -13.29 -5.12
N PHE A 148 -4.74 -12.41 -5.03
CA PHE A 148 -5.70 -12.15 -6.10
C PHE A 148 -5.15 -11.17 -7.14
N HIS A 149 -3.97 -11.46 -7.69
CA HIS A 149 -3.35 -10.62 -8.70
C HIS A 149 -4.06 -10.74 -10.05
N CYS A 150 -4.43 -9.60 -10.65
CA CYS A 150 -4.70 -9.51 -12.08
C CYS A 150 -4.40 -8.09 -12.60
N SER A 151 -4.07 -7.99 -13.89
CA SER A 151 -3.72 -6.73 -14.54
C SER A 151 -4.84 -5.68 -14.46
N SER A 152 -6.10 -6.08 -14.55
CA SER A 152 -7.25 -5.19 -14.43
C SER A 152 -7.35 -4.54 -13.05
N LEU A 153 -7.06 -5.30 -11.99
CA LEU A 153 -7.07 -4.80 -10.62
C LEU A 153 -5.91 -3.82 -10.42
N THR A 154 -4.70 -4.21 -10.81
CA THR A 154 -3.52 -3.31 -10.76
C THR A 154 -3.77 -2.02 -11.54
N SER A 155 -4.33 -2.10 -12.75
CA SER A 155 -4.66 -0.93 -13.56
C SER A 155 -5.70 -0.03 -12.90
N THR A 156 -6.69 -0.61 -12.22
CA THR A 156 -7.71 0.15 -11.48
C THR A 156 -7.07 0.92 -10.32
N ILE A 157 -6.23 0.25 -9.51
CA ILE A 157 -5.51 0.90 -8.41
C ILE A 157 -4.63 2.05 -8.92
N ARG A 158 -3.82 1.77 -9.95
CA ARG A 158 -2.93 2.78 -10.55
C ARG A 158 -3.70 3.97 -11.07
N SER A 159 -4.83 3.76 -11.75
CA SER A 159 -5.67 4.84 -12.25
C SER A 159 -6.26 5.68 -11.12
N LEU A 160 -6.69 5.08 -10.01
CA LEU A 160 -7.24 5.82 -8.87
C LEU A 160 -6.17 6.68 -8.18
N ILE A 161 -4.97 6.11 -7.97
CA ILE A 161 -3.82 6.84 -7.40
C ILE A 161 -3.40 7.99 -8.33
N ALA A 162 -3.28 7.74 -9.63
CA ALA A 162 -2.93 8.78 -10.61
C ALA A 162 -3.91 9.96 -10.62
N ASN A 163 -5.21 9.69 -10.42
CA ASN A 163 -6.27 10.69 -10.49
C ASN A 163 -6.46 11.49 -9.20
N ARG A 164 -5.78 11.11 -8.11
CA ARG A 164 -5.98 11.70 -6.77
C ARG A 164 -4.65 11.85 -6.04
N GLN A 165 -4.14 13.07 -6.08
CA GLN A 165 -2.97 13.48 -5.32
C GLN A 165 -3.15 13.24 -3.82
N GLY A 166 -2.08 12.77 -3.18
CA GLY A 166 -1.99 12.50 -1.76
C GLY A 166 -2.52 11.13 -1.32
N LEU A 167 -3.12 10.32 -2.20
CA LEU A 167 -3.67 9.02 -1.82
C LEU A 167 -2.61 8.08 -1.26
N THR A 168 -1.43 8.03 -1.88
CA THR A 168 -0.31 7.19 -1.43
C THR A 168 0.14 7.60 -0.03
N ALA A 169 0.27 8.91 0.20
CA ALA A 169 0.64 9.44 1.51
C ALA A 169 -0.40 9.09 2.58
N MET A 170 -1.70 9.19 2.24
CA MET A 170 -2.78 8.82 3.15
C MET A 170 -2.84 7.32 3.42
N LEU A 171 -2.59 6.46 2.42
CA LEU A 171 -2.49 5.01 2.61
C LEU A 171 -1.36 4.66 3.58
N VAL A 172 -0.18 5.25 3.38
CA VAL A 172 0.98 5.08 4.26
C VAL A 172 0.67 5.58 5.67
N LYS A 173 0.05 6.76 5.80
CA LYS A 173 -0.39 7.33 7.09
C LYS A 173 -1.37 6.44 7.83
N GLN A 174 -2.27 5.76 7.13
CA GLN A 174 -3.23 4.81 7.71
C GLN A 174 -2.62 3.43 8.04
N GLY A 175 -1.30 3.26 7.97
CA GLY A 175 -0.62 2.02 8.32
C GLY A 175 -1.03 0.84 7.43
N LEU A 176 -0.59 0.85 6.16
CA LEU A 176 -0.70 -0.35 5.33
C LEU A 176 0.16 -1.49 5.91
N PRO A 177 -0.32 -2.75 5.89
CA PRO A 177 0.51 -3.91 6.19
C PRO A 177 1.75 -3.94 5.28
N GLU A 178 2.86 -4.45 5.79
CA GLU A 178 4.13 -4.51 5.06
C GLU A 178 4.01 -5.12 3.65
N VAL A 179 3.31 -6.25 3.52
CA VAL A 179 3.08 -6.92 2.23
C VAL A 179 2.29 -6.02 1.26
N ALA A 180 1.38 -5.19 1.77
CA ALA A 180 0.61 -4.24 0.97
C ALA A 180 1.48 -3.06 0.52
N THR A 181 2.35 -2.56 1.39
CA THR A 181 3.33 -1.52 1.03
C THR A 181 4.33 -2.03 0.00
N ASP A 182 4.78 -3.28 0.11
CA ASP A 182 5.68 -3.92 -0.87
C ASP A 182 5.02 -4.03 -2.23
N TRP A 183 3.77 -4.50 -2.26
CA TRP A 183 3.01 -4.56 -3.50
C TRP A 183 2.82 -3.18 -4.13
N LEU A 184 2.52 -2.15 -3.32
CA LEU A 184 2.36 -0.77 -3.78
C LEU A 184 3.66 -0.26 -4.43
N VAL A 185 4.80 -0.46 -3.77
CA VAL A 185 6.12 -0.11 -4.30
C VAL A 185 6.41 -0.85 -5.60
N ASP A 186 6.11 -2.13 -5.70
CA ASP A 186 6.50 -2.90 -6.90
C ASP A 186 5.59 -2.64 -8.10
N ASN A 187 4.32 -2.26 -7.87
CA ASN A 187 3.29 -2.28 -8.92
C ASN A 187 2.71 -0.91 -9.27
N VAL A 188 2.92 0.13 -8.44
CA VAL A 188 2.29 1.45 -8.61
C VAL A 188 3.36 2.54 -8.76
N PRO A 189 3.90 2.75 -9.96
CA PRO A 189 4.86 3.83 -10.21
C PRO A 189 4.27 5.23 -9.98
N GLU A 190 2.95 5.39 -10.05
CA GLU A 190 2.22 6.64 -9.76
C GLU A 190 2.32 7.06 -8.29
N SER A 191 2.73 6.15 -7.39
CA SER A 191 3.05 6.51 -6.00
C SER A 191 4.11 7.60 -5.87
N MET A 192 5.00 7.74 -6.87
CA MET A 192 6.02 8.79 -6.91
C MET A 192 5.42 10.19 -7.15
N ASP A 193 4.22 10.27 -7.74
CA ASP A 193 3.54 11.55 -7.99
C ASP A 193 3.10 12.20 -6.65
N ASP A 194 3.05 11.42 -5.56
CA ASP A 194 2.72 11.85 -4.20
C ASP A 194 3.94 12.17 -3.32
N ALA A 195 5.15 12.20 -3.88
CA ALA A 195 6.38 12.38 -3.11
C ALA A 195 6.41 13.63 -2.23
N GLN A 196 5.79 14.73 -2.67
CA GLN A 196 5.67 15.95 -1.87
C GLN A 196 4.79 15.76 -0.62
N PHE A 197 3.69 14.99 -0.74
CA PHE A 197 2.80 14.71 0.37
C PHE A 197 3.43 13.73 1.36
N LEU A 198 4.16 12.74 0.86
CA LEU A 198 4.97 11.84 1.69
C LEU A 198 6.07 12.60 2.45
N SER A 199 6.73 13.56 1.80
CA SER A 199 7.75 14.40 2.44
C SER A 199 7.14 15.32 3.52
N ALA A 200 5.96 15.87 3.26
CA ALA A 200 5.21 16.68 4.21
C ALA A 200 4.79 15.84 5.43
N LEU A 201 4.26 14.64 5.19
CA LEU A 201 3.88 13.68 6.24
C LEU A 201 5.04 13.37 7.20
N LEU A 202 6.25 13.21 6.66
CA LEU A 202 7.46 12.96 7.47
C LEU A 202 7.94 14.20 8.23
N SER A 203 7.65 15.39 7.72
CA SER A 203 8.03 16.67 8.34
C SER A 203 7.10 17.04 9.50
N GLU A 204 5.82 16.64 9.42
CA GLU A 204 4.81 16.87 10.46
C GLU A 204 4.95 15.88 11.63
N ARG A 205 5.83 16.19 12.59
CA ARG A 205 6.15 15.33 13.74
C ARG A 205 4.96 14.96 14.63
N SER A 206 3.90 15.75 14.65
CA SER A 206 2.68 15.50 15.45
C SER A 206 1.67 14.58 14.78
N SER A 207 1.87 14.24 13.50
CA SER A 207 0.86 13.53 12.71
C SER A 207 0.91 12.00 12.87
N LEU A 208 2.05 11.47 13.33
CA LEU A 208 2.36 10.04 13.41
C LEU A 208 3.27 9.76 14.61
N ALA A 209 3.06 8.62 15.26
CA ALA A 209 3.96 8.10 16.29
C ALA A 209 5.35 7.79 15.69
N ALA A 210 6.36 7.62 16.54
CA ALA A 210 7.74 7.45 16.05
C ALA A 210 7.92 6.18 15.20
N ALA A 211 7.31 5.06 15.60
CA ALA A 211 7.34 3.82 14.82
C ALA A 211 6.63 3.98 13.47
N GLU A 212 5.45 4.61 13.46
CA GLU A 212 4.68 4.88 12.25
C GLU A 212 5.44 5.80 11.28
N ARG A 213 6.11 6.84 11.78
CA ARG A 213 6.99 7.70 10.97
C ARG A 213 8.14 6.92 10.36
N MET A 214 8.71 5.97 11.09
CA MET A 214 9.73 5.09 10.55
C MET A 214 9.16 4.22 9.41
N VAL A 215 8.00 3.59 9.60
CA VAL A 215 7.35 2.81 8.53
C VAL A 215 7.04 3.67 7.30
N ALA A 216 6.59 4.91 7.50
CA ALA A 216 6.37 5.86 6.42
C ALA A 216 7.67 6.25 5.70
N ALA A 217 8.77 6.41 6.44
CA ALA A 217 10.09 6.68 5.88
C ALA A 217 10.61 5.50 5.04
N ASP A 218 10.39 4.25 5.47
CA ASP A 218 10.70 3.07 4.66
C ASP A 218 9.94 3.05 3.34
N ALA A 219 8.63 3.28 3.38
CA ALA A 219 7.83 3.41 2.16
C ALA A 219 8.38 4.52 1.25
N GLY A 220 8.70 5.69 1.82
CA GLY A 220 9.29 6.83 1.11
C GLY A 220 10.61 6.49 0.40
N VAL A 221 11.56 5.86 1.10
CA VAL A 221 12.84 5.39 0.53
C VAL A 221 12.57 4.45 -0.64
N ARG A 222 11.74 3.43 -0.44
CA ARG A 222 11.50 2.40 -1.45
C ARG A 222 10.81 2.94 -2.69
N ILE A 223 9.83 3.85 -2.54
CA ILE A 223 9.18 4.56 -3.65
C ILE A 223 10.20 5.41 -4.42
N ALA A 224 11.01 6.23 -3.72
CA ALA A 224 12.00 7.11 -4.35
C ALA A 224 13.07 6.32 -5.14
N ILE A 225 13.46 5.15 -4.64
CA ILE A 225 14.43 4.27 -5.29
C ILE A 225 13.80 3.58 -6.50
N ALA A 226 12.62 2.96 -6.34
CA ALA A 226 11.96 2.20 -7.40
C ALA A 226 11.51 3.08 -8.57
N HIS A 227 10.94 4.26 -8.28
CA HIS A 227 10.20 5.06 -9.28
C HIS A 227 10.75 6.47 -9.48
N GLY A 228 11.75 6.87 -8.70
CA GLY A 228 12.25 8.24 -8.72
C GLY A 228 12.99 8.66 -10.00
N SER A 229 13.25 7.75 -10.94
CA SER A 229 13.77 8.13 -12.27
C SER A 229 12.78 8.99 -13.07
N ARG A 230 11.48 8.91 -12.77
CA ARG A 230 10.44 9.74 -13.40
C ARG A 230 10.50 11.21 -12.97
N ASN A 231 10.99 11.47 -11.75
CA ASN A 231 11.10 12.81 -11.17
C ASN A 231 12.21 12.81 -10.12
N GLU A 232 13.46 13.00 -10.58
CA GLU A 232 14.63 12.87 -9.71
C GLU A 232 14.66 13.94 -8.61
N ALA A 233 14.17 15.15 -8.90
CA ALA A 233 14.10 16.24 -7.93
C ALA A 233 13.16 15.90 -6.75
N ALA A 234 11.94 15.42 -7.06
CA ALA A 234 11.00 14.99 -6.02
C ALA A 234 11.51 13.75 -5.27
N ALA A 235 12.15 12.82 -5.97
CA ALA A 235 12.73 11.63 -5.36
C ALA A 235 13.84 11.98 -4.37
N LYS A 236 14.69 12.96 -4.72
CA LYS A 236 15.74 13.47 -3.85
C LYS A 236 15.16 14.06 -2.56
N LEU A 237 14.11 14.88 -2.65
CA LEU A 237 13.45 15.48 -1.48
C LEU A 237 12.81 14.44 -0.57
N LEU A 238 12.10 13.47 -1.15
CA LEU A 238 11.48 12.37 -0.40
C LEU A 238 12.53 11.50 0.30
N LEU A 239 13.61 11.19 -0.41
CA LEU A 239 14.71 10.41 0.13
C LEU A 239 15.40 11.15 1.28
N LEU A 240 15.66 12.44 1.13
CA LEU A 240 16.23 13.28 2.19
C LEU A 240 15.33 13.31 3.44
N ALA A 241 14.03 13.53 3.27
CA ALA A 241 13.07 13.52 4.37
C ALA A 241 13.04 12.16 5.10
N SER A 242 13.04 11.07 4.34
CA SER A 242 13.01 9.71 4.87
C SER A 242 14.30 9.34 5.61
N LEU A 243 15.46 9.68 5.05
CA LEU A 243 16.76 9.44 5.66
C LEU A 243 16.98 10.31 6.91
N SER A 244 16.50 11.55 6.90
CA SER A 244 16.49 12.43 8.08
C SER A 244 15.69 11.80 9.22
N GLN A 245 14.53 11.21 8.92
CA GLN A 245 13.74 10.47 9.90
C GLN A 245 14.50 9.26 10.46
N MET A 246 15.19 8.48 9.62
CA MET A 246 16.03 7.36 10.05
C MET A 246 17.17 7.81 10.99
N VAL A 247 17.89 8.88 10.63
CA VAL A 247 18.94 9.49 11.47
C VAL A 247 18.38 9.95 12.80
N SER A 248 17.25 10.66 12.79
CA SER A 248 16.63 11.17 14.02
C SER A 248 16.10 10.08 14.95
N SER A 249 15.79 8.90 14.40
CA SER A 249 15.25 7.76 15.15
C SER A 249 16.34 6.78 15.61
N PHE A 250 17.62 7.10 15.41
CA PHE A 250 18.75 6.22 15.75
C PHE A 250 18.72 5.75 17.21
N PHE A 251 18.42 6.64 18.16
CA PHE A 251 18.36 6.24 19.57
C PHE A 251 17.14 5.38 19.91
N LEU A 252 16.04 5.49 19.16
CA LEU A 252 14.89 4.59 19.27
C LEU A 252 15.21 3.20 18.72
N LEU A 253 16.00 3.13 17.66
CA LEU A 253 16.48 1.88 17.05
C LEU A 253 17.40 1.08 17.99
N VAL A 254 18.31 1.78 18.67
CA VAL A 254 19.29 1.17 19.59
C VAL A 254 18.67 0.90 20.97
N GLY A 255 17.69 1.71 21.37
CA GLY A 255 17.03 1.65 22.66
C GLY A 255 17.78 2.43 23.75
N PRO A 256 17.17 2.63 24.93
CA PRO A 256 17.80 3.30 26.06
C PRO A 256 19.02 2.53 26.61
N VAL A 257 19.98 3.25 27.19
CA VAL A 257 21.14 2.64 27.88
C VAL A 257 20.67 1.98 29.18
N GLY A 258 21.20 0.80 29.51
CA GLY A 258 20.89 0.10 30.77
C GLY A 258 19.53 -0.61 30.83
N VAL A 259 18.69 -0.48 29.80
CA VAL A 259 17.35 -1.09 29.73
C VAL A 259 17.34 -2.14 28.61
N PRO A 260 16.63 -3.28 28.76
CA PRO A 260 16.41 -4.19 27.65
C PRO A 260 15.81 -3.43 26.46
N VAL A 261 16.35 -3.69 25.28
CA VAL A 261 16.02 -3.03 24.02
C VAL A 261 14.50 -3.04 23.70
N SER A 262 13.76 -4.02 24.21
CA SER A 262 12.36 -4.31 23.89
C SER A 262 11.33 -3.75 24.89
N VAL A 263 11.60 -2.59 25.50
CA VAL A 263 10.77 -2.05 26.61
C VAL A 263 9.83 -0.92 26.16
N LEU A 264 10.06 -0.33 24.97
CA LEU A 264 9.19 0.72 24.44
C LEU A 264 8.01 0.07 23.71
N ILE A 265 6.93 -0.16 24.45
CA ILE A 265 5.69 -0.76 23.93
C ILE A 265 4.67 0.38 23.69
N GLU A 266 4.10 0.46 22.49
CA GLU A 266 2.98 1.38 22.21
C GLU A 266 1.68 0.86 22.84
N ASP A 267 0.64 1.69 22.88
CA ASP A 267 -0.68 1.34 23.44
C ASP A 267 -1.32 0.09 22.79
N ASN A 268 -0.88 -0.28 21.58
CA ASN A 268 -1.32 -1.46 20.83
C ASN A 268 -0.51 -2.74 21.15
N GLY A 269 0.47 -2.67 22.05
CA GLY A 269 1.35 -3.79 22.42
C GLY A 269 2.56 -4.01 21.51
N ALA A 270 2.79 -3.16 20.50
CA ALA A 270 3.92 -3.28 19.58
C ALA A 270 5.21 -2.72 20.18
N ASP A 271 6.31 -3.45 20.01
CA ASP A 271 7.65 -2.99 20.37
C ASP A 271 8.18 -1.97 19.33
N VAL A 272 8.16 -0.69 19.72
CA VAL A 272 8.64 0.44 18.92
C VAL A 272 10.06 0.23 18.44
N THR A 273 10.93 -0.30 19.31
CA THR A 273 12.34 -0.52 18.99
C THR A 273 12.48 -1.59 17.91
N GLN A 274 11.71 -2.67 18.01
CA GLN A 274 11.72 -3.74 17.01
C GLN A 274 11.17 -3.25 15.66
N VAL A 275 10.09 -2.47 15.66
CA VAL A 275 9.53 -1.87 14.43
C VAL A 275 10.55 -0.94 13.78
N CYS A 276 11.12 -0.01 14.55
CA CYS A 276 12.18 0.90 14.06
C CYS A 276 13.36 0.11 13.48
N ARG A 277 13.80 -0.95 14.15
CA ARG A 277 14.89 -1.82 13.69
C ARG A 277 14.60 -2.49 12.37
N LYS A 278 13.47 -3.19 12.28
CA LYS A 278 13.07 -3.87 11.06
C LYS A 278 13.06 -2.88 9.90
N THR A 279 12.40 -1.75 10.10
CA THR A 279 12.31 -0.67 9.12
C THR A 279 13.67 -0.13 8.70
N THR A 280 14.58 0.17 9.63
CA THR A 280 15.93 0.66 9.30
C THR A 280 16.69 -0.33 8.41
N PHE A 281 16.68 -1.63 8.73
CA PHE A 281 17.39 -2.61 7.91
C PHE A 281 16.79 -2.73 6.51
N ARG A 282 15.47 -2.61 6.37
CA ARG A 282 14.80 -2.58 5.06
C ARG A 282 15.17 -1.35 4.24
N MET A 283 15.26 -0.18 4.89
CA MET A 283 15.75 1.04 4.24
C MET A 283 17.19 0.86 3.76
N LEU A 284 18.08 0.33 4.60
CA LEU A 284 19.49 0.05 4.24
C LEU A 284 19.62 -0.98 3.11
N GLU A 285 18.73 -1.98 3.07
CA GLU A 285 18.65 -2.93 1.96
C GLU A 285 18.18 -2.26 0.67
N ALA A 286 17.15 -1.42 0.74
CA ALA A 286 16.64 -0.70 -0.42
C ALA A 286 17.70 0.23 -1.03
N LEU A 287 18.48 0.94 -0.20
CA LEU A 287 19.57 1.84 -0.62
C LEU A 287 20.63 1.13 -1.47
N GLN A 288 20.85 -0.17 -1.28
CA GLN A 288 21.78 -0.95 -2.12
C GLN A 288 21.36 -1.02 -3.59
N ARG A 289 20.10 -0.68 -3.92
CA ARG A 289 19.56 -0.71 -5.28
C ARG A 289 19.72 0.62 -6.03
N ILE A 290 20.33 1.64 -5.43
CA ILE A 290 20.62 2.90 -6.10
C ILE A 290 21.71 2.68 -7.15
N LYS A 291 21.34 2.84 -8.43
CA LYS A 291 22.24 2.71 -9.57
C LYS A 291 23.23 3.88 -9.66
N GLY A 292 24.41 3.61 -10.21
CA GLY A 292 25.55 4.53 -10.23
C GLY A 292 25.37 5.81 -11.06
N ASP A 293 24.37 5.87 -11.93
CA ASP A 293 24.00 7.03 -12.74
C ASP A 293 23.20 8.10 -11.96
N ARG A 294 22.60 7.74 -10.82
CA ARG A 294 21.81 8.66 -9.96
C ARG A 294 22.67 9.40 -8.94
N ILE A 295 23.62 10.20 -9.43
CA ILE A 295 24.64 10.88 -8.62
C ILE A 295 24.01 11.73 -7.50
N GLY A 296 22.93 12.45 -7.81
CA GLY A 296 22.26 13.33 -6.84
C GLY A 296 21.71 12.57 -5.64
N LEU A 297 21.04 11.43 -5.87
CA LEU A 297 20.53 10.57 -4.80
C LEU A 297 21.65 9.94 -4.01
N ARG A 298 22.66 9.41 -4.70
CA ARG A 298 23.81 8.78 -4.05
C ARG A 298 24.47 9.72 -3.04
N ASN A 299 24.68 10.98 -3.41
CA ASN A 299 25.34 11.94 -2.53
C ASN A 299 24.55 12.17 -1.23
N GLU A 300 23.23 12.33 -1.32
CA GLU A 300 22.36 12.50 -0.14
C GLU A 300 22.36 11.24 0.74
N CYS A 301 22.26 10.06 0.11
CA CYS A 301 22.36 8.78 0.82
C CYS A 301 23.69 8.62 1.52
N SER A 302 24.79 8.90 0.83
CA SER A 302 26.13 8.80 1.39
C SER A 302 26.29 9.73 2.59
N MET A 303 25.83 10.99 2.53
CA MET A 303 25.89 11.90 3.69
C MET A 303 25.10 11.37 4.90
N ALA A 304 23.87 10.89 4.69
CA ALA A 304 23.06 10.33 5.77
C ALA A 304 23.67 9.06 6.37
N LEU A 305 24.20 8.17 5.53
CA LEU A 305 24.86 6.93 5.94
C LEU A 305 26.17 7.19 6.69
N GLN A 306 26.98 8.17 6.26
CA GLN A 306 28.18 8.59 6.99
C GLN A 306 27.82 9.13 8.38
N LYS A 307 26.74 9.91 8.48
CA LYS A 307 26.26 10.40 9.77
C LYS A 307 25.83 9.26 10.69
N LEU A 308 25.08 8.28 10.19
CA LEU A 308 24.70 7.08 10.95
C LEU A 308 25.91 6.24 11.36
N ALA A 309 26.89 6.07 10.46
CA ALA A 309 28.14 5.38 10.77
C ALA A 309 28.87 6.11 11.92
N GLY A 310 29.01 7.43 11.84
CA GLY A 310 29.57 8.26 12.90
C GLY A 310 28.85 8.08 14.24
N MET A 311 27.51 8.00 14.24
CA MET A 311 26.71 7.73 15.44
C MET A 311 26.97 6.33 16.01
N CYS A 312 27.05 5.29 15.17
CA CYS A 312 27.42 3.94 15.62
C CYS A 312 28.82 3.90 16.28
N LYS A 313 29.80 4.59 15.69
CA LYS A 313 31.17 4.69 16.21
C LYS A 313 31.20 5.42 17.54
N GLY A 314 30.52 6.57 17.62
CA GLY A 314 30.40 7.37 18.84
C GLY A 314 29.80 6.58 20.00
N GLU A 315 28.66 5.92 19.77
CA GLU A 315 28.00 5.09 20.79
C GLU A 315 28.88 3.92 21.25
N SER A 316 29.55 3.24 20.32
CA SER A 316 30.43 2.11 20.63
C SER A 316 31.61 2.52 21.54
N LEU A 317 32.14 3.74 21.36
CA LEU A 317 33.24 4.27 22.17
C LEU A 317 32.79 4.69 23.57
N THR A 318 31.55 5.15 23.73
CA THR A 318 31.00 5.57 25.03
C THR A 318 30.55 4.41 25.92
N MET A 319 30.44 3.19 25.38
CA MET A 319 30.06 2.00 26.15
C MET A 319 31.24 1.48 26.99
N THR A 320 31.40 2.01 28.20
CA THR A 320 32.36 1.51 29.21
C THR A 320 31.78 0.39 30.08
N GLU A 321 30.46 0.18 30.04
CA GLU A 321 29.75 -0.80 30.87
C GLU A 321 29.87 -2.23 30.31
N SER A 322 30.12 -3.19 31.20
CA SER A 322 30.20 -4.62 30.88
C SER A 322 28.92 -5.34 31.34
N GLY A 323 28.40 -6.23 30.50
CA GLY A 323 27.23 -7.05 30.83
C GLY A 323 26.44 -7.55 29.60
N PRO A 324 25.47 -8.46 29.80
CA PRO A 324 24.70 -9.07 28.70
C PRO A 324 23.87 -8.08 27.87
N VAL A 325 23.39 -6.99 28.49
CA VAL A 325 22.62 -5.95 27.80
C VAL A 325 23.56 -5.08 26.95
N ALA A 326 24.71 -4.68 27.51
CA ALA A 326 25.72 -3.92 26.80
C ALA A 326 26.32 -4.70 25.62
N SER A 327 26.55 -6.02 25.77
CA SER A 327 27.05 -6.86 24.68
C SER A 327 26.04 -7.00 23.53
N ARG A 328 24.74 -7.17 23.83
CA ARG A 328 23.66 -7.17 22.82
C ARG A 328 23.57 -5.83 22.08
N ARG A 329 23.69 -4.71 22.80
CA ARG A 329 23.71 -3.37 22.20
C ARG A 329 24.91 -3.18 21.27
N LYS A 330 26.10 -3.61 21.70
CA LYS A 330 27.32 -3.57 20.87
C LYS A 330 27.19 -4.43 19.61
N ALA A 331 26.60 -5.62 19.72
CA ALA A 331 26.32 -6.48 18.56
C ALA A 331 25.37 -5.80 17.58
N LEU A 332 24.28 -5.19 18.06
CA LEU A 332 23.35 -4.43 17.21
C LEU A 332 24.03 -3.25 16.50
N LEU A 333 24.82 -2.45 17.23
CA LEU A 333 25.56 -1.33 16.63
C LEU A 333 26.50 -1.80 15.53
N LYS A 334 27.14 -2.95 15.72
CA LYS A 334 27.96 -3.60 14.69
C LYS A 334 27.12 -4.05 13.49
N GLU A 335 25.97 -4.69 13.70
CA GLU A 335 25.07 -5.08 12.60
C GLU A 335 24.60 -3.89 11.77
N ILE A 336 24.23 -2.78 12.43
CA ILE A 336 23.84 -1.54 11.76
C ILE A 336 25.03 -0.98 10.96
N TRP A 337 26.22 -0.92 11.58
CA TRP A 337 27.44 -0.48 10.91
C TRP A 337 27.74 -1.31 9.66
N ASP A 338 27.73 -2.64 9.78
CA ASP A 338 28.01 -3.55 8.67
C ASP A 338 27.00 -3.39 7.53
N ALA A 339 25.71 -3.17 7.85
CA ALA A 339 24.67 -2.88 6.86
C ALA A 339 24.87 -1.51 6.17
N ILE A 340 25.33 -0.49 6.91
CA ILE A 340 25.69 0.81 6.35
C ILE A 340 26.87 0.69 5.39
N VAL A 341 27.94 -0.01 5.78
CA VAL A 341 29.11 -0.25 4.93
C VAL A 341 28.69 -0.97 3.65
N LYS A 342 27.85 -2.00 3.77
CA LYS A 342 27.32 -2.72 2.61
C LYS A 342 26.53 -1.81 1.67
N ALA A 343 25.69 -0.93 2.20
CA ALA A 343 24.91 0.03 1.40
C ALA A 343 25.81 1.07 0.70
N LEU A 344 26.79 1.63 1.41
CA LEU A 344 27.76 2.57 0.81
C LEU A 344 28.56 1.93 -0.32
N ASN A 345 29.09 0.73 -0.09
CA ASN A 345 29.88 -0.01 -1.07
C ASN A 345 29.05 -0.31 -2.33
N ALA A 346 27.78 -0.71 -2.17
CA ALA A 346 26.88 -0.97 -3.29
C ALA A 346 26.64 0.28 -4.17
N MET A 347 26.67 1.48 -3.57
CA MET A 347 26.56 2.74 -4.28
C MET A 347 27.89 3.25 -4.87
N GLY A 348 29.00 2.55 -4.66
CA GLY A 348 30.35 2.99 -5.05
C GLY A 348 30.91 4.10 -4.15
N SER A 349 30.43 4.19 -2.91
CA SER A 349 30.99 5.06 -1.87
C SER A 349 31.69 4.22 -0.80
N SER A 350 32.57 4.84 -0.01
CA SER A 350 33.21 4.20 1.15
C SER A 350 32.97 5.04 2.40
N VAL A 351 32.99 4.41 3.58
CA VAL A 351 32.96 5.14 4.86
C VAL A 351 34.22 6.00 4.95
N GLN A 352 34.05 7.30 5.23
CA GLN A 352 35.17 8.19 5.53
C GLN A 352 35.41 8.10 7.04
N LEU A 353 36.55 7.51 7.42
CA LEU A 353 36.85 7.11 8.81
C LEU A 353 37.25 8.26 9.73
#